data_AF-A0A958R6S0-F1
#
_entry.id   AF-A0A958R6S0-F1
#
_cell.length_a   1.000
_cell.length_b   1.000
_cell.length_c   1.000
_cell.angle_alpha   90.00
_cell.angle_beta   90.00
_cell.angle_gamma   90.00
#
_symmetry.space_group_name_H-M   'P 1'
#
loop_
_entity.id
_entity.type
_entity.pdbx_description
1 polymer ?
#
loop_
_entity_poly.entity_id
_entity_poly.type
_entity_poly.pdbx_seq_one_letter_code
_entity_poly.pdbx_strand_id
1 'polypeptide(L)' 'MPGDVLAQELPFFDICVANIPYQISSPLVFKLLSQKPMFRCAVLMFQK' A
#
# COMPACT_ATOMS: atom_id res chain seq x y z
N MET A 1 4.74 -9.23 -15.22
CA MET A 1 5.37 -9.93 -14.09
C MET A 1 4.82 -9.28 -12.83
N PRO A 2 4.15 -10.01 -11.94
CA PRO A 2 3.62 -9.41 -10.70
C PRO A 2 4.82 -8.98 -9.84
N GLY A 3 4.99 -7.67 -9.71
CA GLY A 3 6.07 -7.06 -8.94
C GLY A 3 5.63 -6.83 -7.51
N ASP A 4 6.50 -7.14 -6.56
CA ASP A 4 6.29 -6.81 -5.16
C ASP A 4 6.13 -5.30 -5.01
N VAL A 5 4.93 -4.86 -4.64
CA VAL A 5 4.64 -3.45 -4.38
C VAL A 5 5.50 -2.90 -3.21
N LEU A 6 6.04 -3.79 -2.38
CA LEU A 6 7.02 -3.49 -1.33
C LEU A 6 8.41 -3.18 -1.86
N ALA A 7 8.79 -3.65 -3.05
CA ALA A 7 10.06 -3.34 -3.69
C ALA A 7 9.96 -2.17 -4.67
N GLN A 8 8.78 -1.94 -5.24
CA GLN A 8 8.59 -0.90 -6.26
C GLN A 8 8.17 0.45 -5.65
N GLU A 9 8.67 1.55 -6.21
CA GLU A 9 8.20 2.89 -5.86
C GLU A 9 6.83 3.12 -6.50
N LEU A 10 5.81 3.35 -5.67
CA LEU A 10 4.48 3.62 -6.17
C LEU A 10 4.44 5.03 -6.78
N PRO A 11 3.86 5.21 -7.97
CA PRO A 11 3.61 6.53 -8.52
C PRO A 11 2.61 7.30 -7.66
N PHE A 12 2.51 8.62 -7.82
CA PHE A 12 1.52 9.41 -7.09
C PHE A 12 0.10 8.93 -7.38
N PHE A 13 -0.67 8.67 -6.32
CA PHE A 13 -2.08 8.31 -6.39
C PHE A 13 -2.86 9.05 -5.29
N ASP A 14 -4.09 9.45 -5.60
CA ASP A 14 -4.99 10.04 -4.61
C ASP A 14 -5.63 8.99 -3.71
N ILE A 15 -5.99 7.83 -4.29
CA ILE A 15 -6.73 6.78 -3.60
C ILE A 15 -6.06 5.43 -3.83
N CYS A 16 -5.74 4.72 -2.76
CA CYS A 16 -5.28 3.32 -2.80
C CYS A 16 -6.38 2.39 -2.30
N VAL A 17 -6.69 1.33 -3.03
CA VAL A 17 -7.57 0.25 -2.56
C VAL A 17 -6.81 -1.06 -2.70
N ALA A 18 -6.59 -1.76 -1.59
CA ALA A 18 -5.90 -3.05 -1.62
C ALA A 18 -6.59 -4.08 -0.73
N ASN A 19 -6.64 -5.32 -1.23
CA ASN A 19 -7.10 -6.49 -0.49
C ASN A 19 -5.93 -7.47 -0.41
N ILE A 20 -5.10 -7.31 0.61
CA ILE A 20 -3.86 -8.07 0.79
C ILE A 20 -3.87 -8.85 2.12
N PRO A 21 -3.25 -10.05 2.18
CA PRO A 21 -3.16 -10.83 3.40
C PRO A 21 -2.40 -10.09 4.50
N TYR A 22 -2.75 -10.36 5.77
CA TYR A 22 -2.22 -9.65 6.94
C TYR A 22 -0.68 -9.71 7.07
N GLN A 23 -0.06 -10.76 6.52
CA GLN A 23 1.39 -10.95 6.56
C GLN A 23 2.18 -9.86 5.82
N ILE A 24 1.60 -9.24 4.79
CA ILE A 24 2.23 -8.15 4.02
C ILE A 24 1.59 -6.79 4.27
N SER A 25 0.58 -6.73 5.13
CA SER A 25 -0.21 -5.53 5.36
C SER A 25 0.53 -4.49 6.19
N SER A 26 1.23 -4.91 7.24
CA SER A 26 2.06 -4.06 8.10
C SER A 26 3.17 -3.32 7.31
N PRO A 27 4.04 -4.00 6.54
CA PRO A 27 5.07 -3.30 5.76
C PRO A 27 4.48 -2.41 4.66
N LEU A 28 3.31 -2.77 4.11
CA LEU A 28 2.62 -1.93 3.13
C LEU A 28 2.13 -0.62 3.75
N VAL A 29 1.48 -0.67 4.91
CA VAL A 29 1.01 0.52 5.63
C VAL A 29 2.17 1.45 5.98
N PHE A 30 3.29 0.89 6.44
CA PHE A 30 4.49 1.67 6.72
C PHE A 30 5.06 2.34 5.46
N LYS A 31 5.06 1.61 4.33
CA LYS A 31 5.53 2.14 3.06
C LYS A 31 4.62 3.25 2.53
N LEU A 32 3.31 3.07 2.64
CA LEU A 32 2.31 4.10 2.35
C LEU A 32 2.55 5.34 3.21
N LEU A 33 2.70 5.20 4.52
CA LEU A 33 2.96 6.33 5.43
C LEU A 33 4.28 7.05 5.12
N SER A 34 5.28 6.34 4.59
CA SER A 34 6.58 6.89 4.20
C SER A 34 6.57 7.52 2.81
N GLN A 35 5.52 7.29 2.01
CA GLN A 35 5.39 7.83 0.66
C GLN A 35 5.15 9.34 0.68
N LYS A 36 5.90 10.06 -0.16
CA LYS A 36 5.62 11.45 -0.54
C LYS A 36 5.50 11.54 -2.06
N PRO A 37 4.52 12.27 -2.60
CA PRO A 37 3.50 13.05 -1.89
C PRO A 37 2.46 12.16 -1.17
N MET A 38 1.91 12.68 -0.08
CA MET A 38 0.98 11.92 0.78
C MET A 38 -0.32 11.64 0.00
N PHE A 39 -0.75 10.38 -0.01
CA PHE A 39 -2.01 9.96 -0.64
C PHE A 39 -3.22 10.53 0.14
N ARG A 40 -4.34 10.78 -0.54
CA ARG A 40 -5.54 11.36 0.13
C ARG A 40 -6.29 10.34 0.96
N CYS A 41 -6.40 9.10 0.48
CA CYS A 41 -7.09 8.04 1.22
C CYS A 41 -6.56 6.65 0.81
N ALA A 42 -6.50 5.72 1.77
CA ALA A 42 -6.20 4.32 1.49
C ALA A 42 -7.23 3.42 2.17
N VAL A 43 -7.90 2.58 1.40
CA VAL A 43 -8.86 1.58 1.87
C VAL A 43 -8.20 0.21 1.77
N LEU A 44 -7.83 -0.33 2.93
CA LEU A 44 -7.18 -1.63 3.05
C LEU A 44 -8.18 -2.60 3.66
N MET A 45 -8.49 -3.68 2.95
CA MET A 45 -9.23 -4.80 3.53
C MET A 45 -8.25 -5.78 4.17
N PHE A 46 -8.49 -6.06 5.44
CA PHE A 46 -7.78 -7.07 6.21
C PHE A 46 -8.73 -8.24 6.47
N GLN A 47 -8.31 -9.46 6.13
CA GLN A 47 -8.96 -10.65 6.64
C GLN A 47 -8.57 -10.88 8.10
N LYS A 48 -9.52 -11.39 8.91
CA LYS A 48 -9.28 -11.79 10.30
C LYS A 48 -8.37 -13.02 10.37
#